data_AF-A0A955A8H3-F1
#
_entry.id   AF-A0A955A8H3-F1
#
_cell.length_a   1.000
_cell.length_b   1.000
_cell.length_c   1.000
_cell.angle_alpha   90.00
_cell.angle_beta   90.00
_cell.angle_gamma   90.00
#
_symmetry.space_group_name_H-M   'P 1'
#
loop_
_entity.id
_entity.type
_entity.pdbx_description
1 polymer ?
#
loop_
_entity_poly.entity_id
_entity_poly.type
_entity_poly.pdbx_seq_one_letter_code
_entity_poly.pdbx_strand_id
1 'polypeptide(L)'
;MLSGIHSQVNGDDDLPGDGQATPVESITLPSGFKAQLLRSARQGEGSWISMTFDDHGRLILGRDKRGIVRLTLTDDHSAIERFEVLENTLLHCRGILWTHECLYVCATDSKGFYRLRDT
;
A
#
# COMPACT_ATOMS: atom_id res chain seq x y z
N MET A 1 35.20 11.10 9.64
CA MET A 1 34.38 11.35 8.45
C MET A 1 33.69 10.04 8.09
N LEU A 2 32.42 9.88 8.45
CA LEU A 2 31.61 8.74 8.00
C LEU A 2 30.71 9.28 6.89
N SER A 3 30.98 8.84 5.66
CA SER A 3 30.22 9.21 4.47
C SER A 3 28.80 8.70 4.59
N GLY A 4 27.85 9.61 4.71
CA GLY A 4 26.43 9.31 4.63
C GLY A 4 26.12 8.73 3.26
N ILE A 5 25.61 7.50 3.23
CA ILE A 5 24.96 6.94 2.06
C ILE A 5 23.58 7.61 2.03
N HIS A 6 23.47 8.73 1.32
CA HIS A 6 22.18 9.24 0.91
C HIS A 6 21.58 8.22 -0.05
N SER A 7 20.67 7.37 0.43
CA SER A 7 19.74 6.66 -0.45
C SER A 7 18.95 7.73 -1.19
N GLN A 8 19.14 7.83 -2.50
CA GLN A 8 18.28 8.68 -3.32
C GLN A 8 16.84 8.22 -3.10
N VAL A 9 16.02 9.10 -2.53
CA VAL A 9 14.56 8.91 -2.52
C VAL A 9 14.16 9.00 -3.99
N ASN A 10 13.97 7.85 -4.63
CA ASN A 10 13.47 7.81 -5.99
C ASN A 10 12.08 8.48 -5.99
N GLY A 11 11.88 9.46 -6.88
CA GLY A 11 10.56 10.06 -7.09
C GLY A 11 9.55 9.01 -7.58
N ASP A 12 8.28 9.22 -7.29
CA ASP A 12 7.21 8.28 -7.65
C ASP A 12 6.73 8.43 -9.12
N ASP A 13 7.29 9.38 -9.86
CA ASP A 13 6.98 9.63 -11.28
C ASP A 13 7.23 8.40 -12.17
N ASP A 14 8.07 7.46 -11.72
CA ASP A 14 8.42 6.23 -12.43
C ASP A 14 7.51 5.02 -12.12
N LEU A 15 6.52 5.19 -11.23
CA LEU A 15 5.61 4.14 -10.81
C LEU A 15 4.32 4.20 -11.66
N PRO A 16 3.83 3.05 -12.17
CA PRO A 16 2.65 3.02 -13.02
C PRO A 16 1.40 3.45 -12.25
N GLY A 17 0.30 3.71 -12.95
CA GLY A 17 -0.99 4.02 -12.35
C GLY A 17 -2.01 4.44 -13.40
N ASP A 18 -3.12 5.02 -12.95
CA ASP A 18 -4.27 5.45 -13.76
C ASP A 18 -5.01 4.30 -14.48
N GLY A 19 -4.72 3.07 -14.10
CA GLY A 19 -5.51 1.91 -14.49
C GLY A 19 -6.87 1.94 -13.80
N GLN A 20 -7.94 1.75 -14.55
CA GLN A 20 -9.29 1.65 -14.00
C GLN A 20 -9.46 0.28 -13.32
N ALA A 21 -9.84 0.27 -12.04
CA ALA A 21 -10.23 -0.95 -11.36
C ALA A 21 -11.44 -1.60 -12.05
N THR A 22 -11.58 -2.93 -11.90
CA THR A 22 -12.73 -3.67 -12.42
C THR A 22 -14.04 -2.99 -12.00
N PRO A 23 -14.92 -2.60 -12.96
CA PRO A 23 -16.18 -1.96 -12.63
C PRO A 23 -17.02 -2.85 -11.71
N VAL A 24 -17.68 -2.25 -10.71
CA VAL A 24 -18.43 -2.98 -9.68
C VAL A 24 -19.54 -3.84 -10.30
N GLU A 25 -20.22 -3.31 -11.32
CA GLU A 25 -21.27 -3.98 -12.08
C GLU A 25 -20.81 -5.23 -12.82
N SER A 26 -19.50 -5.41 -13.00
CA SER A 26 -18.91 -6.61 -13.61
C SER A 26 -18.50 -7.68 -12.59
N ILE A 27 -18.69 -7.42 -11.29
CA ILE A 27 -18.37 -8.36 -10.20
C ILE A 27 -19.62 -9.14 -9.81
N THR A 28 -19.57 -10.47 -9.98
CA THR A 28 -20.63 -11.36 -9.48
C THR A 28 -20.49 -11.54 -7.97
N LEU A 29 -21.56 -11.23 -7.22
CA LEU A 29 -21.58 -11.33 -5.76
C LEU A 29 -22.69 -12.29 -5.29
N PRO A 30 -22.48 -13.02 -4.17
CA PRO A 30 -23.54 -13.76 -3.51
C PRO A 30 -24.68 -12.85 -3.04
N SER A 31 -25.88 -13.41 -2.87
CA SER A 31 -27.02 -12.66 -2.34
C SER A 31 -26.73 -12.06 -0.96
N GLY A 32 -27.10 -10.80 -0.76
CA GLY A 32 -26.86 -10.05 0.48
C GLY A 32 -25.51 -9.31 0.54
N PHE A 33 -24.59 -9.55 -0.39
CA PHE A 33 -23.31 -8.84 -0.48
C PHE A 33 -23.38 -7.65 -1.41
N LYS A 34 -22.53 -6.65 -1.16
CA LYS A 34 -22.33 -5.47 -1.99
C LYS A 34 -20.84 -5.22 -2.17
N ALA A 35 -20.45 -4.71 -3.33
CA ALA A 35 -19.12 -4.18 -3.58
C ALA A 35 -19.23 -2.69 -3.89
N GLN A 36 -18.16 -1.97 -3.57
CA GLN A 36 -18.01 -0.55 -3.86
C GLN A 36 -16.58 -0.30 -4.29
N LEU A 37 -16.39 0.54 -5.30
CA LEU A 37 -15.09 1.04 -5.67
C LEU A 37 -14.73 2.21 -4.76
N LEU A 38 -13.67 2.06 -3.95
CA LEU A 38 -13.15 3.14 -3.12
C LEU A 38 -12.07 3.96 -3.83
N ARG A 39 -11.19 3.29 -4.59
CA ARG A 39 -10.09 3.94 -5.32
C ARG A 39 -9.54 3.01 -6.41
N SER A 40 -9.26 3.59 -7.57
CA SER A 40 -8.31 3.05 -8.55
C SER A 40 -6.94 3.67 -8.32
N ALA A 41 -5.85 2.88 -8.43
CA ALA A 41 -4.50 3.40 -8.26
C ALA A 41 -4.22 4.51 -9.28
N ARG A 42 -3.79 5.69 -8.80
CA ARG A 42 -3.45 6.85 -9.64
C ARG A 42 -2.02 6.77 -10.14
N GLN A 43 -1.67 7.56 -11.16
CA GLN A 43 -0.29 7.70 -11.62
C GLN A 43 0.64 7.97 -10.44
N GLY A 44 1.75 7.23 -10.37
CA GLY A 44 2.68 7.30 -9.25
C GLY A 44 2.27 6.48 -8.02
N GLU A 45 1.14 5.77 -8.01
CA GLU A 45 0.69 4.89 -6.89
C GLU A 45 1.03 3.41 -7.09
N GLY A 46 1.52 3.04 -8.27
CA GLY A 46 2.01 1.69 -8.57
C GLY A 46 0.93 0.61 -8.52
N SER A 47 1.34 -0.63 -8.76
CA SER A 47 0.47 -1.80 -8.55
C SER A 47 0.45 -2.20 -7.08
N TRP A 48 -0.74 -2.46 -6.53
CA TRP A 48 -0.91 -2.93 -5.14
C TRP A 48 -1.02 -4.46 -5.12
N ILE A 49 -0.19 -5.12 -4.32
CA ILE A 49 -0.04 -6.59 -4.33
C ILE A 49 -0.54 -7.23 -3.04
N SER A 50 -0.39 -6.53 -1.92
CA SER A 50 -0.77 -7.04 -0.60
C SER A 50 -1.44 -5.95 0.22
N MET A 51 -2.27 -6.37 1.18
CA MET A 51 -3.10 -5.48 1.98
C MET A 51 -3.24 -6.02 3.41
N THR A 52 -3.24 -5.11 4.39
CA THR A 52 -3.61 -5.39 5.78
C THR A 52 -4.30 -4.17 6.39
N PHE A 53 -4.91 -4.31 7.56
CA PHE A 53 -5.45 -3.20 8.34
C PHE A 53 -4.54 -2.94 9.53
N ASP A 54 -4.36 -1.68 9.91
CA ASP A 54 -3.78 -1.34 11.21
C ASP A 54 -4.83 -1.26 12.33
N ASP A 55 -4.38 -1.01 13.56
CA ASP A 55 -5.24 -0.95 14.75
C ASP A 55 -6.25 0.22 14.72
N HIS A 56 -6.11 1.15 13.76
CA HIS A 56 -7.04 2.26 13.54
C HIS A 56 -7.99 2.02 12.36
N GLY A 57 -7.97 0.81 11.75
CA GLY A 57 -8.81 0.48 10.61
C GLY A 57 -8.36 1.10 9.29
N ARG A 58 -7.14 1.66 9.22
CA ARG A 58 -6.57 2.17 7.96
C ARG A 58 -6.01 1.01 7.15
N LEU A 59 -6.08 1.13 5.83
CA LEU A 59 -5.53 0.14 4.91
C LEU A 59 -4.04 0.39 4.72
N ILE A 60 -3.20 -0.62 4.90
CA ILE A 60 -1.80 -0.60 4.51
C ILE A 60 -1.65 -1.48 3.28
N LEU A 61 -0.95 -0.98 2.25
CA LEU A 61 -0.76 -1.64 0.97
C LEU A 61 0.72 -1.81 0.66
N GLY A 62 1.11 -3.02 0.26
CA GLY A 62 2.43 -3.31 -0.29
C GLY A 62 2.41 -3.17 -1.81
N ARG A 63 3.35 -2.39 -2.35
CA ARG A 63 3.42 -2.09 -3.79
C ARG A 63 4.35 -3.07 -4.51
N ASP A 64 4.04 -3.35 -5.78
CA ASP A 64 4.80 -4.30 -6.60
C ASP A 64 6.21 -3.81 -6.89
N LYS A 65 6.37 -2.58 -7.36
CA LYS A 65 7.69 -2.05 -7.73
C LYS A 65 8.48 -1.58 -6.51
N ARG A 66 7.88 -0.71 -5.69
CA ARG A 66 8.55 -0.09 -4.54
C ARG A 66 7.58 0.46 -3.52
N GLY A 67 7.91 0.24 -2.26
CA GLY A 67 7.33 0.94 -1.13
C GLY A 67 6.03 0.36 -0.59
N ILE A 68 5.58 1.02 0.47
CA ILE A 68 4.40 0.70 1.26
C ILE A 68 3.64 1.99 1.48
N VAL A 69 2.33 1.94 1.30
CA VAL A 69 1.45 3.10 1.47
C VAL A 69 0.33 2.80 2.43
N ARG A 70 -0.25 3.85 2.99
CA ARG A 70 -1.41 3.81 3.88
C ARG A 70 -2.54 4.62 3.29
N LEU A 71 -3.72 4.03 3.25
CA LEU A 71 -4.97 4.71 2.91
C LEU A 71 -5.79 4.90 4.18
N THR A 72 -6.16 6.15 4.45
CA THR A 72 -7.15 6.47 5.49
C THR A 72 -8.51 6.59 4.82
N LEU A 73 -9.50 5.89 5.38
CA LEU A 73 -10.89 5.92 4.92
C LEU A 73 -11.60 7.10 5.58
N THR A 74 -12.65 7.61 4.94
CA THR A 74 -13.61 8.50 5.61
C THR A 74 -14.32 7.77 6.75
N ASP A 75 -14.83 8.48 7.75
CA ASP A 75 -15.51 7.89 8.92
C ASP A 75 -16.68 6.96 8.55
N ASP A 76 -17.38 7.24 7.45
CA ASP A 76 -18.48 6.42 6.92
C ASP A 76 -18.01 5.28 5.99
N HIS A 77 -16.69 5.13 5.82
CA HIS A 77 -16.02 4.17 4.96
C HIS A 77 -16.44 4.23 3.48
N SER A 78 -17.01 5.36 3.03
CA SER A 78 -17.49 5.51 1.66
C SER A 78 -16.41 5.94 0.67
N ALA A 79 -15.28 6.47 1.15
CA ALA A 79 -14.19 6.95 0.31
C ALA A 79 -12.81 6.86 0.99
N ILE A 80 -11.76 7.10 0.21
CA ILE A 80 -10.40 7.31 0.72
C ILE A 80 -10.19 8.80 1.00
N GLU A 81 -9.97 9.17 2.25
CA GLU A 81 -9.65 10.52 2.70
C GLU A 81 -8.19 10.88 2.42
N ARG A 82 -7.26 9.95 2.68
CA ARG A 82 -5.82 10.23 2.62
C ARG A 82 -5.03 9.07 2.04
N PHE A 83 -3.98 9.40 1.29
CA PHE A 83 -2.95 8.48 0.80
C PHE A 83 -1.59 8.94 1.35
N GLU A 84 -0.85 8.03 1.99
CA GLU A 84 0.44 8.34 2.61
C GLU A 84 1.48 7.29 2.22
N VAL A 85 2.69 7.71 1.88
CA VAL A 85 3.83 6.80 1.71
C VAL A 85 4.48 6.58 3.07
N LEU A 86 4.54 5.32 3.52
CA LEU A 86 5.16 4.95 4.80
C LEU A 86 6.64 4.60 4.65
N GLU A 87 6.97 3.94 3.55
CA GLU A 87 8.29 3.42 3.23
C GLU A 87 8.40 3.42 1.70
N ASN A 88 9.54 3.86 1.14
CA ASN A 88 9.67 3.96 -0.32
C ASN A 88 11.00 3.42 -0.87
N THR A 89 11.64 2.50 -0.16
CA THR A 89 12.95 1.92 -0.54
C THR A 89 12.87 0.42 -0.73
N LEU A 90 11.96 -0.27 -0.03
CA LEU A 90 11.76 -1.71 -0.16
C LEU A 90 11.12 -2.03 -1.53
N LEU A 91 11.62 -3.08 -2.16
CA LEU A 91 11.21 -3.52 -3.50
C LEU A 91 10.37 -4.80 -3.37
N HIS A 92 9.26 -4.84 -4.11
CA HIS A 92 8.38 -5.99 -4.21
C HIS A 92 7.83 -6.42 -2.84
N CYS A 93 7.06 -5.52 -2.22
CA CYS A 93 6.41 -5.74 -0.93
C CYS A 93 5.18 -6.66 -1.10
N ARG A 94 5.41 -7.97 -1.20
CA ARG A 94 4.39 -8.97 -1.57
C ARG A 94 3.61 -9.56 -0.40
N GLY A 95 4.17 -9.51 0.81
CA GLY A 95 3.48 -9.95 2.02
C GLY A 95 3.58 -8.87 3.09
N ILE A 96 2.45 -8.48 3.67
CA ILE A 96 2.42 -7.51 4.76
C ILE A 96 1.49 -7.97 5.88
N LEU A 97 1.86 -7.67 7.12
CA LEU A 97 1.07 -7.95 8.31
C LEU A 97 1.28 -6.84 9.34
N TRP A 98 0.20 -6.25 9.81
CA TRP A 98 0.23 -5.39 10.99
C TRP A 98 -0.05 -6.21 12.24
N THR A 99 0.82 -6.09 13.26
CA THR A 99 0.58 -6.67 14.58
C THR A 99 1.52 -6.08 15.61
N HIS A 100 1.09 -5.99 16.88
CA HIS A 100 1.89 -5.48 17.99
C HIS A 100 2.53 -4.10 17.69
N GLU A 101 1.72 -3.18 17.14
CA GLU A 101 2.14 -1.83 16.73
C GLU A 101 3.29 -1.80 15.72
N CYS A 102 3.50 -2.89 14.98
CA CYS A 102 4.58 -3.03 14.01
C CYS A 102 4.03 -3.52 12.68
N LEU A 103 4.66 -3.06 11.60
CA LEU A 103 4.41 -3.58 10.27
C LEU A 103 5.51 -4.58 9.88
N TYR A 104 5.10 -5.80 9.54
CA TYR A 104 5.98 -6.85 9.04
C TYR A 104 5.85 -6.97 7.53
N VAL A 105 6.97 -7.07 6.83
CA VAL A 105 7.01 -6.99 5.36
C VAL A 105 7.94 -8.06 4.79
N CYS A 106 7.43 -8.87 3.88
CA CYS A 106 8.22 -9.70 2.98
C CYS A 106 8.46 -8.92 1.68
N ALA A 107 9.68 -8.40 1.51
CA ALA A 107 10.11 -7.63 0.34
C ALA A 107 11.04 -8.50 -0.52
N THR A 108 10.50 -9.09 -1.59
CA THR A 108 11.16 -10.20 -2.29
C THR A 108 12.41 -9.75 -3.04
N ASP A 109 12.40 -8.54 -3.60
CA ASP A 109 13.51 -8.02 -4.41
C ASP A 109 14.50 -7.19 -3.57
N SER A 110 14.05 -6.71 -2.40
CA SER A 110 14.96 -6.35 -1.29
C SER A 110 15.48 -7.57 -0.53
N LYS A 111 15.09 -8.79 -0.92
CA LYS A 111 15.58 -10.08 -0.42
C LYS A 111 15.54 -10.19 1.12
N GLY A 112 14.46 -9.75 1.75
CA GLY A 112 14.40 -9.73 3.20
C GLY A 112 13.00 -9.72 3.81
N PHE A 113 12.97 -10.03 5.10
CA PHE A 113 11.81 -9.88 5.97
C PHE A 113 12.09 -8.77 6.98
N TYR A 114 11.25 -7.75 6.99
CA TYR A 114 11.46 -6.50 7.70
C TYR A 114 10.38 -6.32 8.76
N ARG A 115 10.76 -5.68 9.87
CA ARG A 115 9.84 -5.15 10.88
C ARG A 115 10.04 -3.63 10.92
N LEU A 116 8.97 -2.89 10.68
CA LEU A 116 8.94 -1.44 10.67
C LEU A 116 8.12 -0.97 11.88
N ARG A 117 8.58 0.09 12.54
CA ARG A 117 7.90 0.75 13.65
C ARG A 117 8.30 2.23 13.64
N ASP A 118 7.36 3.10 13.94
CA ASP A 118 7.67 4.50 14.23
C ASP A 118 8.54 4.60 15.49
N THR A 119 9.47 5.55 15.51
CA THR A 119 10.40 5.79 16.63
C THR A 119 9.90 6.89 17.56
#